data_AF-A0A2T2V8T8-F1
#
_entry.id   AF-A0A2T2V8T8-F1
#
_cell.length_a   1.000
_cell.length_b   1.000
_cell.length_c   1.000
_cell.angle_alpha   90.00
_cell.angle_beta   90.00
_cell.angle_gamma   90.00
#
_symmetry.space_group_name_H-M   'P 1'
#
loop_
_entity.id
_entity.type
_entity.pdbx_description
1 polymer ?
#
loop_
_entity_poly.entity_id
_entity_poly.type
_entity_poly.pdbx_seq_one_letter_code
_entity_poly.pdbx_strand_id
1 'polypeptide(L)' 'MQSEDQIRNNLINKILAIRNKEFLMALDQLITSGSTEAGNTDLTPEQELVLQMSEDDIQNRRILSREEMKEKATEWL' A
#
# COMPACT_ATOMS: atom_id res chain seq x y z
N MET A 1 1.83 -2.56 25.29
CA MET A 1 0.58 -2.20 24.60
C MET A 1 0.90 -2.16 23.10
N GLN A 2 0.03 -2.68 22.25
CA GLN A 2 0.22 -2.54 20.80
C GLN A 2 -0.01 -1.08 20.41
N SER A 3 0.83 -0.51 19.55
CA SER A 3 0.56 0.81 18.98
C SER A 3 -0.58 0.75 17.97
N GLU A 4 -1.23 1.88 17.72
CA GLU A 4 -2.27 1.97 16.69
C GLU A 4 -1.74 1.54 15.32
N ASP A 5 -0.50 1.87 14.99
CA ASP A 5 0.15 1.46 13.74
C ASP A 5 0.35 -0.05 13.65
N GLN A 6 0.72 -0.70 14.78
CA GLN A 6 0.82 -2.15 14.83
C GLN A 6 -0.55 -2.83 14.62
N ILE A 7 -1.64 -2.20 15.09
CA ILE A 7 -3.00 -2.70 14.88
C ILE A 7 -3.38 -2.55 13.41
N ARG A 8 -3.18 -1.38 12.79
CA ARG A 8 -3.45 -1.14 11.37
C ARG A 8 -2.67 -2.09 10.46
N ASN A 9 -1.36 -2.24 10.69
CA ASN A 9 -0.51 -3.13 9.89
C ASN A 9 -0.94 -4.60 10.00
N ASN A 10 -1.32 -5.06 11.19
CA ASN A 10 -1.87 -6.40 11.36
C ASN A 10 -3.20 -6.59 10.62
N LEU A 11 -4.07 -5.58 10.62
CA LEU A 11 -5.33 -5.62 9.88
C LEU A 11 -5.11 -5.67 8.37
N ILE A 12 -4.20 -4.86 7.82
CA ILE A 12 -3.84 -4.89 6.39
C ILE A 12 -3.38 -6.30 5.98
N ASN A 13 -2.48 -6.91 6.76
CA ASN A 13 -2.00 -8.27 6.48
C ASN A 13 -3.13 -9.31 6.50
N LYS A 14 -4.05 -9.20 7.47
CA LYS A 14 -5.22 -10.09 7.55
C LYS A 14 -6.15 -9.89 6.36
N ILE A 15 -6.37 -8.64 5.93
CA ILE A 15 -7.21 -8.31 4.77
C ILE A 15 -6.62 -8.90 3.49
N LEU A 16 -5.32 -8.74 3.28
CA LEU A 16 -4.61 -9.27 2.10
C LEU A 16 -4.65 -10.81 2.02
N ALA A 17 -4.79 -11.51 3.15
CA ALA A 17 -4.88 -12.96 3.19
C ALA A 17 -6.29 -13.51 2.85
N ILE A 18 -7.33 -12.66 2.85
CA ILE A 18 -8.71 -13.09 2.60
C ILE A 18 -8.91 -13.38 1.11
N ARG A 19 -9.40 -14.59 0.80
CA ARG A 19 -9.76 -14.99 -0.58
C ARG A 19 -11.26 -15.01 -0.84
N ASN A 20 -12.07 -14.85 0.21
CA ASN A 20 -13.53 -14.88 0.10
C ASN A 20 -14.06 -13.49 -0.25
N LYS A 21 -14.66 -13.37 -1.43
CA LYS A 21 -15.24 -12.12 -1.93
C LYS A 21 -16.38 -11.59 -1.06
N GLU A 22 -17.29 -12.44 -0.61
CA GLU A 22 -18.43 -12.01 0.20
C GLU A 22 -17.98 -11.47 1.55
N PHE A 23 -16.93 -12.06 2.13
CA PHE A 23 -16.33 -11.56 3.35
C PHE A 23 -15.71 -10.17 3.15
N LEU A 24 -14.99 -9.95 2.05
CA LEU A 24 -14.46 -8.63 1.72
C LEU A 24 -15.57 -7.58 1.53
N MET A 25 -16.68 -7.97 0.89
CA MET A 25 -17.84 -7.09 0.71
C MET A 25 -18.52 -6.72 2.04
N ALA A 26 -18.70 -7.69 2.93
CA ALA A 26 -19.26 -7.43 4.26
C ALA A 26 -18.34 -6.55 5.11
N LEU A 27 -17.02 -6.75 5.00
CA LEU A 27 -16.02 -5.94 5.69
C LEU A 27 -16.02 -4.49 5.19
N ASP A 28 -16.10 -4.28 3.87
CA ASP A 28 -16.19 -2.95 3.26
C ASP A 28 -17.43 -2.19 3.74
N GLN A 29 -18.59 -2.86 3.77
CA GLN A 29 -19.84 -2.29 4.27
C GLN A 29 -19.75 -1.97 5.77
N LEU A 30 -19.09 -2.81 6.57
CA LEU A 30 -18.89 -2.59 8.00
C LEU A 30 -18.03 -1.36 8.25
N ILE A 31 -16.91 -1.21 7.53
CA ILE A 31 -15.99 -0.07 7.69
C ILE A 31 -16.66 1.23 7.22
N THR A 32 -17.40 1.18 6.12
CA THR A 32 -18.14 2.33 5.57
C THR A 32 -19.22 2.83 6.54
N SER A 33 -19.94 1.92 7.19
CA SER A 33 -21.00 2.28 8.16
C SER A 33 -20.46 2.76 9.52
N GLY A 34 -19.24 2.38 9.89
CA GLY A 34 -18.59 2.79 11.13
C GLY A 34 -17.75 4.07 11.02
N SER A 35 -17.45 4.56 9.82
CA SER A 35 -16.59 5.73 9.62
C SER A 35 -17.42 7.02 9.64
N THR A 36 -17.63 7.62 10.82
CA THR A 36 -18.30 8.94 10.94
C THR A 36 -17.38 10.12 10.65
N GLU A 37 -16.07 9.92 10.56
CA GLU A 37 -15.14 10.99 10.18
C GLU A 37 -14.17 10.47 9.15
N ALA A 38 -14.40 10.84 7.88
CA ALA A 38 -13.41 10.79 6.82
C ALA A 38 -12.32 11.84 7.13
N GLY A 39 -11.56 11.64 8.21
CA GLY A 39 -10.29 12.30 8.39
C GLY A 39 -9.34 11.72 7.34
N ASN A 40 -8.79 12.59 6.50
CA ASN A 40 -7.68 12.26 5.60
C ASN A 40 -6.71 11.36 6.36
N THR A 41 -6.57 10.10 5.92
CA THR A 41 -5.51 9.25 6.46
C THR A 41 -4.21 9.82 5.94
N ASP A 42 -3.48 10.51 6.81
CA ASP A 42 -2.12 10.97 6.52
C ASP A 42 -1.24 9.76 6.14
N LEU A 43 -0.30 9.99 5.23
CA LEU A 43 0.67 8.98 4.82
C LEU A 43 1.53 8.59 6.02
N THR A 44 1.88 7.30 6.13
CA THR A 44 2.88 6.92 7.14
C THR A 44 4.25 7.46 6.74
N PRO A 45 5.19 7.66 7.70
CA PRO A 45 6.54 8.13 7.38
C PRO A 45 7.26 7.26 6.34
N GLU A 46 7.01 5.95 6.32
CA GLU A 46 7.58 5.04 5.33
C GLU A 46 6.98 5.24 3.94
N GLN A 47 5.68 5.54 3.86
CA GLN A 47 5.00 5.83 2.60
C GLN A 47 5.46 7.17 2.02
N GLU A 48 5.63 8.18 2.87
CA GLU A 48 6.25 9.45 2.48
C GLU A 48 7.68 9.25 1.97
N LEU A 49 8.47 8.43 2.66
CA LEU A 49 9.85 8.11 2.26
C LEU A 49 9.90 7.45 0.88
N VAL A 50 9.04 6.46 0.62
CA VAL A 50 8.98 5.79 -0.70
C VAL A 50 8.62 6.79 -1.81
N LEU A 51 7.71 7.73 -1.54
CA LEU A 51 7.35 8.77 -2.50
C LEU A 51 8.50 9.76 -2.73
N GLN A 52 9.22 10.15 -1.68
CA GLN A 52 10.41 11.02 -1.79
C GLN A 52 11.52 10.36 -2.60
N MET A 53 11.76 9.05 -2.40
CA MET A 53 12.71 8.28 -3.21
C MET A 53 12.30 8.28 -4.69
N SER A 54 11.01 8.11 -4.98
CA SER A 54 10.50 8.18 -6.35
C SER A 54 10.71 9.56 -6.98
N GLU A 55 10.52 10.64 -6.23
CA GLU A 55 10.76 12.00 -6.74
C GLU A 55 12.24 12.20 -7.06
N ASP A 56 13.14 11.75 -6.18
CA ASP A 56 14.58 11.81 -6.41
C ASP A 56 14.99 11.01 -7.67
N ASP A 57 14.39 9.83 -7.89
CA ASP A 57 14.62 9.04 -9.10
C ASP A 57 14.17 9.76 -10.37
N ILE A 58 13.03 10.46 -10.32
CA ILE A 58 12.53 11.26 -11.45
C ILE A 58 13.48 12.44 -11.74
N GLN A 59 13.87 13.20 -10.70
CA GLN A 59 14.76 14.35 -10.85
C GLN A 59 16.13 13.97 -11.42
N ASN A 60 16.67 12.83 -11.00
CA ASN A 60 17.96 12.32 -11.44
C ASN A 60 17.88 11.43 -12.70
N ARG A 61 16.71 11.35 -13.36
CA ARG A 61 16.48 10.50 -14.55
C ARG A 61 16.82 9.02 -14.34
N ARG A 62 16.69 8.52 -13.11
CA ARG A 62 16.78 7.09 -12.77
C ARG A 62 15.44 6.39 -12.99
N ILE A 63 14.85 6.65 -14.15
CA ILE A 63 13.60 6.05 -14.59
C ILE A 63 13.88 5.01 -15.66
N LEU A 64 13.05 3.99 -15.72
CA LEU A 64 13.13 2.94 -16.73
C LEU A 64 11.72 2.63 -17.24
N SER A 65 11.61 2.41 -18.54
CA SER A 65 10.36 1.99 -19.18
C SER A 65 9.97 0.59 -18.73
N ARG A 66 8.69 0.27 -18.94
CA ARG A 66 8.15 -1.05 -18.61
C ARG A 66 8.84 -2.16 -19.40
N GLU A 67 9.18 -1.88 -20.66
CA GLU A 67 9.91 -2.77 -21.55
C GLU A 67 11.34 -3.03 -21.03
N GLU A 68 12.08 -1.99 -20.62
CA GLU A 68 13.41 -2.13 -20.02
C GLU A 68 13.38 -2.88 -18.68
N MET A 69 12.33 -2.68 -17.87
CA MET A 69 12.12 -3.44 -16.64
C MET A 69 11.97 -4.93 -16.92
N LYS A 70 11.19 -5.26 -17.95
CA LYS A 70 10.87 -6.63 -18.33
C LYS A 70 12.11 -7.36 -18.85
N GLU A 71 12.95 -6.69 -19.64
CA GLU A 71 14.21 -7.23 -20.15
C GLU A 71 15.19 -7.54 -19.02
N LYS A 72 15.39 -6.60 -18.09
CA LYS A 72 16.25 -6.84 -16.90
C LYS A 72 15.73 -7.98 -16.02
N ALA A 73 14.41 -8.08 -15.84
CA ALA A 73 13.81 -9.17 -15.07
C ALA A 73 14.07 -10.54 -15.71
N THR A 74 14.16 -10.63 -17.05
CA THR A 74 14.50 -11.88 -17.74
C THR A 74 15.97 -12.28 -17.61
N GLU A 75 16.89 -11.33 -17.35
CA GLU A 75 18.30 -11.65 -17.09
C GLU A 75 18.53 -12.30 -15.72
N TRP A 76 17.56 -12.19 -14.81
CA TRP A 76 17.64 -12.69 -13.44
C TRP A 76 16.90 -14.03 -13.24
N LEU A 77 16.36 -14.60 -14.31
CA LEU A 77 15.65 -15.89 -14.36
C LEU A 77 16.51 -16.97 -15.01
#